data_AF-A0A106BB38-F1
#
_entry.id   AF-A0A106BB38-F1
#
_cell.length_a   1.000
_cell.length_b   1.000
_cell.length_c   1.000
_cell.angle_alpha   90.00
_cell.angle_beta   90.00
_cell.angle_gamma   90.00
#
_symmetry.space_group_name_H-M   'P 1'
#
loop_
_entity.id
_entity.type
_entity.pdbx_description
1 polymer ?
#
loop_
_entity_poly.entity_id
_entity_poly.type
_entity_poly.pdbx_seq_one_letter_code
_entity_poly.pdbx_strand_id
1 'polypeptide(L)'
;MNAPATRKLTMAQAISEAIAQEMERDPEVFVLGEDVGKYGGIFSATGGLLAKFGKDRIMDTPISETGFIGTAIGAAAAGMRPIAELMFVDFFGVCMDMIYNHMAKNIYMSGGNI
;
A
#
# COMPACT_ATOMS: atom_id res chain seq x y z
N MET A 1 13.20 20.45 -34.47
CA MET A 1 12.99 20.31 -33.01
C MET A 1 12.65 18.86 -32.76
N ASN A 2 13.49 18.10 -32.04
CA ASN A 2 13.14 16.73 -31.65
C ASN A 2 12.11 16.82 -30.52
N ALA A 3 11.01 16.07 -30.64
CA ALA A 3 10.07 15.90 -29.54
C ALA A 3 10.82 15.36 -28.30
N PRO A 4 10.47 15.81 -27.08
CA PRO A 4 11.08 15.27 -25.87
C PRO A 4 10.90 13.74 -25.86
N ALA A 5 11.96 13.01 -25.55
CA ALA A 5 11.91 11.56 -25.51
C ALA A 5 10.94 11.11 -24.39
N THR A 6 9.82 10.50 -24.77
CA THR A 6 8.83 9.99 -23.82
C THR A 6 9.42 8.81 -23.06
N ARG A 7 9.53 8.93 -21.73
CA ARG A 7 9.97 7.84 -20.85
C ARG A 7 8.94 6.70 -20.90
N LYS A 8 9.38 5.49 -21.25
CA LYS A 8 8.54 4.28 -21.25
C LYS A 8 8.80 3.47 -19.98
N LEU A 9 7.73 3.15 -19.25
CA LEU A 9 7.76 2.31 -18.06
C LEU A 9 6.84 1.10 -18.26
N THR A 10 7.20 -0.03 -17.65
CA THR A 10 6.21 -1.08 -17.42
C THR A 10 5.20 -0.62 -16.36
N MET A 11 4.06 -1.28 -16.30
CA MET A 11 3.03 -0.97 -15.29
C MET A 11 3.61 -1.09 -13.86
N ALA A 12 4.32 -2.18 -13.57
CA ALA A 12 4.96 -2.39 -12.27
C ALA A 12 5.97 -1.28 -11.90
N GLN A 13 6.77 -0.83 -12.88
CA GLN A 13 7.69 0.29 -12.66
C GLN A 13 6.95 1.61 -12.40
N ALA A 14 5.84 1.85 -13.09
CA ALA A 14 5.02 3.03 -12.87
C ALA A 14 4.37 3.03 -11.48
N ILE A 15 3.87 1.88 -10.99
CA ILE A 15 3.36 1.76 -9.62
C ILE A 15 4.46 1.98 -8.60
N SER A 16 5.59 1.27 -8.72
CA SER A 16 6.71 1.41 -7.78
C SER A 16 7.20 2.85 -7.71
N GLU A 17 7.29 3.54 -8.86
CA GLU A 17 7.65 4.95 -8.92
C GLU A 17 6.61 5.86 -8.26
N ALA A 18 5.31 5.64 -8.48
CA ALA A 18 4.25 6.42 -7.85
C ALA A 18 4.26 6.25 -6.32
N ILE A 19 4.42 5.01 -5.82
CA ILE A 19 4.56 4.74 -4.40
C ILE A 19 5.79 5.47 -3.85
N ALA A 20 6.92 5.38 -4.54
CA ALA A 20 8.16 6.03 -4.10
C ALA A 20 8.02 7.56 -4.00
N GLN A 21 7.32 8.20 -4.95
CA GLN A 21 7.08 9.64 -4.95
C GLN A 21 6.24 10.06 -3.73
N GLU A 22 5.17 9.31 -3.42
CA GLU A 22 4.34 9.61 -2.25
C GLU A 22 5.09 9.36 -0.93
N MET A 23 5.90 8.30 -0.86
CA MET A 23 6.72 8.00 0.31
C MET A 23 7.85 9.02 0.55
N GLU A 24 8.39 9.62 -0.51
CA GLU A 24 9.34 10.74 -0.42
C GLU A 24 8.66 12.02 0.05
N ARG A 25 7.43 12.26 -0.44
CA ARG A 25 6.65 13.46 -0.13
C ARG A 25 6.17 13.46 1.32
N ASP A 26 5.80 12.30 1.85
CA ASP A 26 5.13 12.18 3.14
C ASP A 26 5.74 11.04 3.99
N PRO A 27 6.32 11.35 5.16
CA PRO A 27 6.92 10.35 6.03
C PRO A 27 5.91 9.38 6.65
N GLU A 28 4.61 9.73 6.65
CA GLU A 28 3.53 8.89 7.19
C GLU A 28 3.06 7.81 6.19
N VAL A 29 3.52 7.85 4.93
CA VAL A 29 3.14 6.87 3.91
C VAL A 29 3.98 5.60 4.00
N PHE A 30 3.40 4.45 4.23
CA PHE A 30 4.16 3.19 4.26
C PHE A 30 3.41 2.08 3.54
N VAL A 31 4.14 1.05 3.13
CA VAL A 31 3.57 -0.11 2.44
C VAL A 31 3.57 -1.31 3.37
N LEU A 32 2.47 -2.04 3.38
CA LEU A 32 2.37 -3.34 4.04
C LEU A 32 1.59 -4.33 3.17
N GLY A 33 1.97 -5.60 3.24
CA GLY A 33 1.31 -6.68 2.51
C GLY A 33 2.17 -7.92 2.43
N GLU A 34 1.68 -8.93 1.72
CA GLU A 34 2.41 -10.18 1.52
C GLU A 34 3.49 -10.02 0.44
N ASP A 35 4.72 -10.43 0.76
CA ASP A 35 5.88 -10.39 -0.13
C ASP A 35 6.24 -9.00 -0.72
N VAL A 36 5.72 -7.90 -0.17
CA VAL A 36 6.02 -6.54 -0.63
C VAL A 36 7.44 -6.07 -0.29
N GLY A 37 8.08 -6.69 0.70
CA GLY A 37 9.40 -6.34 1.20
C GLY A 37 10.51 -6.93 0.34
N LYS A 38 11.10 -8.03 0.80
CA LYS A 38 12.34 -8.55 0.18
C LYS A 38 12.10 -9.05 -1.25
N TYR A 39 10.92 -9.58 -1.53
CA TYR A 39 10.56 -10.06 -2.86
C TYR A 39 10.19 -8.91 -3.81
N GLY A 40 9.72 -7.77 -3.27
CA GLY A 40 9.34 -6.58 -4.04
C GLY A 40 7.95 -6.67 -4.69
N GLY A 41 7.07 -7.48 -4.09
CA GLY A 41 5.73 -7.78 -4.58
C GLY A 41 5.77 -8.83 -5.69
N ILE A 42 4.74 -9.69 -5.75
CA ILE A 42 4.72 -10.80 -6.72
C ILE A 42 4.77 -10.32 -8.18
N PHE A 43 4.28 -9.10 -8.43
CA PHE A 43 4.32 -8.43 -9.73
C PHE A 43 5.38 -7.33 -9.84
N SER A 44 6.35 -7.30 -8.91
CA SER A 44 7.41 -6.27 -8.84
C SER A 44 6.90 -4.84 -8.61
N ALA A 45 5.67 -4.68 -8.11
CA ALA A 45 5.04 -3.38 -7.90
C ALA A 45 5.70 -2.55 -6.79
N THR A 46 6.45 -3.18 -5.90
CA THR A 46 7.21 -2.55 -4.79
C THR A 46 8.72 -2.79 -4.93
N GLY A 47 9.16 -3.22 -6.12
CA GLY A 47 10.56 -3.50 -6.41
C GLY A 47 11.48 -2.31 -6.13
N GLY A 48 12.52 -2.55 -5.33
CA GLY A 48 13.53 -1.55 -4.95
C GLY A 48 13.14 -0.63 -3.80
N LEU A 49 11.87 -0.62 -3.37
CA LEU A 49 11.41 0.28 -2.32
C LEU A 49 11.98 -0.08 -0.94
N LEU A 50 12.12 -1.38 -0.62
CA LEU A 50 12.70 -1.82 0.65
C LEU A 50 14.14 -1.29 0.83
N ALA A 51 14.94 -1.32 -0.23
CA ALA A 51 16.31 -0.81 -0.20
C ALA A 51 16.36 0.72 -0.02
N LYS A 52 15.33 1.43 -0.51
CA LYS A 52 15.25 2.89 -0.48
C LYS A 52 14.70 3.43 0.84
N PHE A 53 13.65 2.83 1.39
CA PHE A 53 12.91 3.35 2.56
C PHE A 53 13.09 2.52 3.83
N GLY A 54 13.64 1.30 3.72
CA GLY A 54 13.87 0.43 4.86
C GLY A 54 12.62 -0.35 5.32
N LYS A 55 12.86 -1.31 6.20
CA LYS A 55 11.85 -2.28 6.68
C LYS A 55 10.72 -1.64 7.51
N ASP A 56 10.95 -0.46 8.07
CA ASP A 56 9.96 0.25 8.88
C ASP A 56 8.96 1.03 8.01
N ARG A 57 9.17 1.05 6.69
CA ARG A 57 8.30 1.72 5.71
C ARG A 57 7.83 0.81 4.59
N ILE A 58 8.47 -0.35 4.41
CA ILE A 58 8.05 -1.43 3.52
C ILE A 58 8.03 -2.73 4.33
N MET A 59 6.84 -3.21 4.70
CA MET A 59 6.64 -4.26 5.70
C MET A 59 5.99 -5.51 5.10
N ASP A 60 6.70 -6.64 5.17
CA ASP A 60 6.10 -7.95 4.90
C ASP A 60 5.14 -8.35 6.03
N THR A 61 3.97 -8.84 5.68
CA THR A 61 2.96 -9.32 6.64
C THR A 61 2.78 -10.84 6.55
N PRO A 62 2.28 -11.50 7.61
CA PRO A 62 1.77 -12.86 7.48
C PRO A 62 0.64 -12.93 6.45
N ILE A 63 0.38 -14.14 5.94
CA ILE A 63 -0.78 -14.43 5.09
C ILE A 63 -2.05 -14.35 5.96
N SER A 64 -2.60 -13.14 6.05
CA SER A 64 -3.74 -12.80 6.88
C SER A 64 -4.33 -11.48 6.39
N GLU A 65 -5.13 -11.56 5.33
CA GLU A 65 -5.74 -10.43 4.63
C GLU A 65 -6.55 -9.55 5.58
N THR A 66 -7.39 -10.16 6.40
CA THR A 66 -8.15 -9.44 7.43
C THR A 66 -7.24 -8.74 8.43
N GLY A 67 -6.12 -9.38 8.81
CA GLY A 67 -5.18 -8.84 9.78
C GLY A 67 -4.45 -7.59 9.26
N PHE A 68 -3.81 -7.67 8.10
CA PHE A 68 -3.05 -6.52 7.59
C PHE A 68 -3.93 -5.41 7.05
N ILE A 69 -5.10 -5.72 6.46
CA ILE A 69 -6.08 -4.68 6.07
C ILE A 69 -6.64 -3.99 7.32
N GLY A 70 -6.98 -4.73 8.38
CA GLY A 70 -7.42 -4.16 9.65
C GLY A 70 -6.34 -3.27 10.29
N THR A 71 -5.08 -3.71 10.24
CA THR A 71 -3.93 -2.93 10.70
C THR A 71 -3.78 -1.63 9.92
N ALA A 72 -3.91 -1.67 8.59
CA ALA A 72 -3.89 -0.47 7.75
C ALA A 72 -5.01 0.50 8.12
N ILE A 73 -6.23 0.02 8.35
CA ILE A 73 -7.35 0.87 8.77
C ILE A 73 -7.06 1.53 10.13
N GLY A 74 -6.53 0.77 11.10
CA GLY A 74 -6.14 1.31 12.41
C GLY A 74 -5.04 2.35 12.32
N ALA A 75 -4.00 2.10 11.51
CA ALA A 75 -2.92 3.05 11.27
C ALA A 75 -3.43 4.33 10.60
N ALA A 76 -4.35 4.21 9.62
CA ALA A 76 -4.98 5.35 8.98
C ALA A 76 -5.81 6.19 9.98
N ALA A 77 -6.57 5.53 10.85
CA ALA A 77 -7.31 6.20 11.93
C ALA A 77 -6.39 6.91 12.94
N ALA A 78 -5.14 6.45 13.08
CA ALA A 78 -4.12 7.09 13.92
C ALA A 78 -3.36 8.24 13.20
N GLY A 79 -3.73 8.56 11.95
CA GLY A 79 -3.13 9.65 11.17
C GLY A 79 -2.04 9.22 10.19
N MET A 80 -1.69 7.93 10.12
CA MET A 80 -0.74 7.43 9.14
C MET A 80 -1.38 7.26 7.75
N ARG A 81 -0.58 6.97 6.72
CA ARG A 81 -1.05 6.86 5.33
C ARG A 81 -0.66 5.52 4.69
N PRO A 82 -1.21 4.39 5.17
CA PRO A 82 -0.82 3.07 4.68
C PRO A 82 -1.28 2.82 3.23
N ILE A 83 -0.42 2.15 2.47
CA ILE A 83 -0.70 1.51 1.19
C ILE A 83 -0.69 0.00 1.46
N ALA A 84 -1.87 -0.61 1.55
CA ALA A 84 -2.01 -2.04 1.77
C ALA A 84 -2.08 -2.79 0.42
N GLU A 85 -1.16 -3.72 0.17
CA GLU A 85 -1.15 -4.56 -1.03
C GLU A 85 -1.82 -5.90 -0.73
N LEU A 86 -2.91 -6.19 -1.45
CA LEU A 86 -3.51 -7.52 -1.49
C LEU A 86 -2.98 -8.25 -2.73
N MET A 87 -2.32 -9.40 -2.54
CA MET A 87 -1.59 -10.09 -3.60
C MET A 87 -2.44 -10.39 -4.85
N PHE A 88 -3.64 -10.92 -4.63
CA PHE A 88 -4.63 -11.19 -5.68
C PHE A 88 -6.01 -10.73 -5.25
N VAL A 89 -6.78 -10.21 -6.20
CA VAL A 89 -8.16 -9.78 -5.94
C VAL A 89 -9.07 -10.93 -5.51
N ASP A 90 -8.73 -12.18 -5.85
CA ASP A 90 -9.47 -13.38 -5.44
C ASP A 90 -9.55 -13.53 -3.91
N PHE A 91 -8.59 -12.98 -3.16
CA PHE A 91 -8.56 -13.03 -1.70
C PHE A 91 -9.37 -11.92 -1.01
N PHE A 92 -9.95 -10.99 -1.77
CA PHE A 92 -10.78 -9.89 -1.24
C PHE A 92 -11.92 -10.39 -0.33
N GLY A 93 -12.48 -11.57 -0.62
CA GLY A 93 -13.55 -12.15 0.18
C GLY A 93 -13.15 -12.40 1.64
N VAL A 94 -11.86 -12.63 1.91
CA VAL A 94 -11.33 -12.88 3.27
C VAL A 94 -11.39 -11.61 4.12
N CYS A 95 -11.01 -10.46 3.56
CA CYS A 95 -10.91 -9.19 4.27
C CYS A 95 -12.10 -8.24 4.05
N MET A 96 -13.17 -8.72 3.40
CA MET A 96 -14.33 -7.90 3.03
C MET A 96 -14.98 -7.18 4.22
N ASP A 97 -15.01 -7.80 5.40
CA ASP A 97 -15.54 -7.16 6.61
C ASP A 97 -14.74 -5.90 7.00
N MET A 98 -13.41 -5.97 6.95
CA MET A 98 -12.54 -4.82 7.21
C MET A 98 -12.76 -3.69 6.20
N ILE A 99 -12.93 -4.03 4.92
CA ILE A 99 -13.17 -3.04 3.87
C ILE A 99 -14.57 -2.42 4.01
N TYR A 100 -15.60 -3.26 4.10
CA TYR A 100 -16.98 -2.81 4.00
C TYR A 100 -17.52 -2.22 5.30
N ASN A 101 -17.28 -2.86 6.44
CA ASN A 101 -17.86 -2.44 7.70
C ASN A 101 -16.99 -1.44 8.46
N HIS A 102 -15.66 -1.57 8.36
CA HIS A 102 -14.74 -0.68 9.06
C HIS A 102 -14.26 0.46 8.16
N MET A 103 -13.49 0.18 7.11
CA MET A 103 -12.86 1.21 6.28
C MET A 103 -13.87 2.18 5.65
N ALA A 104 -14.90 1.66 4.98
CA ALA A 104 -15.84 2.49 4.23
C ALA A 104 -16.76 3.34 5.11
N LYS A 105 -17.02 2.93 6.36
CA LYS A 105 -18.06 3.52 7.22
C LYS A 105 -17.51 4.31 8.39
N ASN A 106 -16.25 4.10 8.80
CA ASN A 106 -15.69 4.71 10.00
C ASN A 106 -15.79 6.24 10.02
N ILE A 107 -15.54 6.91 8.89
CA ILE A 107 -15.64 8.37 8.78
C ILE A 107 -17.07 8.84 9.12
N TYR A 108 -18.09 8.16 8.61
CA TYR A 108 -19.49 8.51 8.88
C TYR A 108 -19.89 8.15 10.31
N MET A 109 -19.56 6.95 10.78
CA MET A 109 -19.96 6.46 12.10
C MET A 109 -19.30 7.22 13.24
N SER A 110 -18.11 7.78 13.02
CA SER A 110 -17.40 8.60 14.00
C SER A 110 -17.86 10.06 14.01
N GLY A 111 -18.70 10.48 13.07
CA GLY A 111 -19.03 11.90 12.87
C GLY A 111 -17.87 12.72 12.30
N GLY A 112 -16.96 12.09 11.55
CA GLY A 112 -15.80 12.75 10.92
C GLY A 112 -14.61 12.97 11.86
N ASN A 113 -14.55 12.25 13.00
CA ASN A 113 -13.47 12.39 13.98
C ASN A 113 -12.30 11.42 13.76
N ILE A 114 -12.45 10.48 12.82
CA ILE A 114 -11.44 9.56 12.30
C ILE A 114 -11.61 9.44 10.79
#